data_AF-A0A7K2JSZ2-F1
#
_entry.id   AF-A0A7K2JSZ2-F1
#
_cell.length_a   1.000
_cell.length_b   1.000
_cell.length_c   1.000
_cell.angle_alpha   90.00
_cell.angle_beta   90.00
_cell.angle_gamma   90.00
#
_symmetry.space_group_name_H-M   'P 1'
#
loop_
_entity.id
_entity.type
_entity.pdbx_description
1 polymer ?
#
loop_
_entity_poly.entity_id
_entity_poly.type
_entity_poly.pdbx_seq_one_letter_code
_entity_poly.pdbx_strand_id
1 'polypeptide(L)'
;GSAAPTPVRAAAAEDFLNAALDEGGFWDNGKIVTPSVVKQFADLCAAACNPIDDVRGTASYRRHAVGVMARRTLTWTWEAYRGAGRATEGAA
;
A
#
# COMPACT_ATOMS: atom_id res chain seq x y z
N GLY A 1 -1.35 -12.24 8.29
CA GLY A 1 -0.75 -13.59 8.44
C GLY A 1 -0.90 -14.38 7.14
N SER A 2 -0.19 -15.49 6.98
CA SER A 2 -0.23 -16.36 5.78
C SER A 2 0.38 -15.80 4.49
N ALA A 3 1.12 -14.69 4.57
CA ALA A 3 1.86 -14.10 3.45
C ALA A 3 3.28 -14.68 3.33
N ALA A 4 3.80 -15.27 4.41
CA ALA A 4 5.11 -15.88 4.55
C ALA A 4 5.15 -16.74 5.85
N PRO A 5 6.21 -17.54 6.10
CA PRO A 5 6.35 -18.32 7.33
C PRO A 5 6.35 -17.47 8.61
N THR A 6 6.79 -16.21 8.50
CA THR A 6 6.75 -15.19 9.56
C THR A 6 6.16 -13.89 9.00
N PRO A 7 5.80 -12.90 9.84
CA PRO A 7 5.60 -11.54 9.37
C PRO A 7 6.83 -11.06 8.57
N VAL A 8 6.59 -10.42 7.43
CA VAL A 8 7.63 -9.89 6.54
C VAL A 8 7.34 -8.43 6.26
N ARG A 9 8.40 -7.62 6.27
CA ARG A 9 8.36 -6.21 5.89
C ARG A 9 8.64 -6.08 4.39
N ALA A 10 7.80 -5.33 3.67
CA ALA A 10 7.93 -5.12 2.23
C ALA A 10 8.84 -3.91 1.93
N ALA A 11 10.12 -4.00 2.29
CA ALA A 11 11.07 -2.87 2.22
C ALA A 11 11.09 -2.17 0.85
N ALA A 12 11.16 -2.94 -0.25
CA ALA A 12 11.15 -2.37 -1.60
C ALA A 12 9.87 -1.57 -1.91
N ALA A 13 8.71 -2.00 -1.36
CA ALA A 13 7.46 -1.27 -1.53
C ALA A 13 7.46 0.05 -0.73
N GLU A 14 8.02 0.02 0.48
CA GLU A 14 8.17 1.20 1.34
C GLU A 14 9.12 2.22 0.70
N ASP A 15 10.30 1.79 0.27
CA ASP A 15 11.29 2.65 -0.38
C ASP A 15 10.71 3.30 -1.64
N PHE A 16 10.03 2.51 -2.47
CA PHE A 16 9.34 3.01 -3.66
C PHE A 16 8.28 4.06 -3.31
N LEU A 17 7.40 3.77 -2.35
CA LEU A 17 6.32 4.67 -2.00
C LEU A 17 6.84 5.98 -1.40
N ASN A 18 7.83 5.91 -0.51
CA ASN A 18 8.45 7.10 0.07
C ASN A 18 9.03 8.00 -1.02
N ALA A 19 9.83 7.44 -1.93
CA ALA A 19 10.40 8.20 -3.04
C ALA A 19 9.32 8.83 -3.94
N ALA A 20 8.26 8.09 -4.27
CA ALA A 20 7.17 8.60 -5.11
C ALA A 20 6.37 9.72 -4.41
N LEU A 21 6.18 9.63 -3.09
CA LEU A 21 5.51 10.66 -2.30
C LEU A 21 6.35 11.93 -2.19
N ASP A 22 7.66 11.79 -1.99
CA ASP A 22 8.60 12.90 -1.88
C ASP A 22 8.76 13.63 -3.23
N GLU A 23 8.97 12.89 -4.32
CA GLU A 23 9.13 13.46 -5.67
C GLU A 23 7.88 14.27 -6.10
N GLY A 24 6.70 13.79 -5.74
CA GLY A 24 5.44 14.49 -6.04
C GLY A 24 5.05 15.57 -5.02
N GLY A 25 5.84 15.78 -3.96
CA GLY A 25 5.51 16.70 -2.86
C GLY A 25 4.15 16.40 -2.23
N PHE A 26 3.77 15.12 -2.18
CA PHE A 26 2.41 14.70 -1.83
C PHE A 26 2.03 15.06 -0.39
N TRP A 27 3.01 15.08 0.51
CA TRP A 27 2.84 15.51 1.89
C TRP A 27 2.43 16.99 1.98
N ASP A 28 3.03 17.85 1.16
CA ASP A 28 2.79 19.30 1.17
C ASP A 28 1.50 19.70 0.45
N ASN A 29 1.19 19.02 -0.66
CA ASN A 29 0.10 19.43 -1.53
C ASN A 29 -1.18 18.60 -1.36
N GLY A 30 -1.12 17.49 -0.63
CA GLY A 30 -2.27 16.60 -0.38
C GLY A 30 -2.95 16.11 -1.66
N LYS A 31 -2.23 15.95 -2.77
CA LYS A 31 -2.79 15.43 -4.03
C LYS A 31 -3.17 13.95 -3.91
N ILE A 32 -4.02 13.49 -4.82
CA ILE A 32 -4.38 12.07 -4.93
C ILE A 32 -3.16 11.28 -5.42
N VAL A 33 -2.74 10.25 -4.70
CA VAL A 33 -1.74 9.29 -5.19
C VAL A 33 -2.27 8.61 -6.45
N THR A 34 -1.50 8.67 -7.52
CA THR A 34 -1.96 8.22 -8.83
C THR A 34 -2.21 6.70 -8.86
N PRO A 35 -3.14 6.20 -9.69
CA PRO A 35 -3.39 4.76 -9.80
C PRO A 35 -2.16 3.93 -10.16
N SER A 36 -1.20 4.50 -10.92
CA SER A 36 0.05 3.84 -11.27
C SER A 36 0.97 3.64 -10.06
N VAL A 37 1.12 4.64 -9.20
CA VAL A 37 1.91 4.53 -7.96
C VAL A 37 1.28 3.49 -7.04
N VAL A 38 -0.05 3.54 -6.86
CA VAL A 38 -0.75 2.55 -6.03
C VAL A 38 -0.58 1.13 -6.58
N LYS A 39 -0.65 0.96 -7.91
CA LYS A 39 -0.44 -0.34 -8.56
C LYS A 39 0.98 -0.85 -8.30
N GLN A 40 2.01 -0.03 -8.54
CA GLN A 40 3.40 -0.43 -8.37
C GLN A 40 3.72 -0.78 -6.91
N PHE A 41 3.23 0.01 -5.96
CA PHE A 41 3.33 -0.31 -4.54
C PHE A 41 2.73 -1.68 -4.21
N ALA A 42 1.52 -1.95 -4.69
CA ALA A 42 0.83 -3.22 -4.47
C ALA A 42 1.57 -4.41 -5.09
N ASP A 43 2.13 -4.25 -6.29
CA ASP A 43 2.93 -5.29 -6.95
C ASP A 43 4.19 -5.62 -6.12
N LEU A 44 4.86 -4.61 -5.57
CA LEU A 44 6.02 -4.80 -4.69
C LEU A 44 5.66 -5.47 -3.36
N CYS A 45 4.52 -5.14 -2.76
CA CYS A 45 4.01 -5.85 -1.57
C CYS A 45 3.73 -7.33 -1.87
N ALA A 46 3.11 -7.63 -3.02
CA ALA A 46 2.85 -9.00 -3.44
C ALA A 46 4.14 -9.78 -3.71
N ALA A 47 5.16 -9.13 -4.29
CA ALA A 47 6.47 -9.71 -4.56
C ALA A 47 7.25 -10.05 -3.28
N ALA A 48 7.06 -9.28 -2.20
CA ALA A 48 7.67 -9.56 -0.90
C ALA A 48 7.10 -10.83 -0.20
N CYS A 49 5.97 -11.37 -0.70
CA CYS A 49 5.30 -12.50 -0.08
C CYS A 49 5.87 -13.85 -0.55
N ASN A 50 6.12 -14.74 0.42
CA ASN A 50 6.55 -16.12 0.18
C ASN A 50 5.60 -17.17 0.83
N PRO A 51 4.33 -17.23 0.42
CA PRO A 51 3.36 -18.17 0.96
C PRO A 51 3.53 -19.57 0.36
N ILE A 52 3.01 -20.58 1.07
CA ILE A 52 2.83 -21.95 0.56
C ILE A 52 1.41 -22.14 -0.01
N ASP A 53 1.23 -23.22 -0.76
CA ASP A 53 -0.10 -23.75 -1.03
C ASP A 53 -0.64 -24.44 0.24
N ASP A 54 -1.91 -24.20 0.57
CA ASP A 54 -2.62 -25.00 1.59
C ASP A 54 -4.11 -25.13 1.24
N VAL A 55 -4.86 -25.91 2.03
CA VAL A 55 -6.30 -26.19 1.82
C VAL A 55 -7.19 -24.95 1.71
N ARG A 56 -6.74 -23.80 2.21
CA ARG A 56 -7.42 -22.50 2.18
C ARG A 56 -7.05 -21.67 0.95
N GLY A 57 -6.12 -22.13 0.10
CA GLY A 57 -5.79 -21.50 -1.17
C GLY A 57 -4.30 -21.55 -1.54
N THR A 58 -4.03 -21.30 -2.82
CA THR A 58 -2.69 -21.35 -3.42
C THR A 58 -1.82 -20.16 -3.04
N ALA A 59 -0.51 -20.34 -3.10
CA ALA A 59 0.51 -19.32 -2.95
C ALA A 59 0.29 -18.18 -3.96
N SER A 60 -0.03 -18.51 -5.21
CA SER A 60 -0.35 -17.53 -6.26
C SER A 60 -1.56 -16.67 -5.88
N TYR A 61 -2.65 -17.30 -5.44
CA TYR A 61 -3.84 -16.59 -4.98
C TYR A 61 -3.55 -15.68 -3.78
N ARG A 62 -2.73 -16.13 -2.82
CA ARG A 62 -2.34 -15.33 -1.66
C ARG A 62 -1.51 -14.11 -2.04
N ARG A 63 -0.54 -14.25 -2.95
CA ARG A 63 0.21 -13.10 -3.48
C ARG A 63 -0.72 -12.11 -4.16
N HIS A 64 -1.65 -12.61 -4.98
CA HIS A 64 -2.67 -11.76 -5.62
C HIS A 64 -3.54 -11.02 -4.60
N ALA A 65 -4.04 -11.73 -3.57
CA ALA A 65 -4.85 -11.15 -2.51
C ALA A 65 -4.09 -10.05 -1.75
N VAL A 66 -2.80 -10.24 -1.45
CA VAL A 66 -1.97 -9.20 -0.83
C VAL A 66 -1.87 -7.97 -1.73
N GLY A 67 -1.65 -8.11 -3.03
CA GLY A 67 -1.65 -6.98 -3.95
C GLY A 67 -3.00 -6.23 -3.97
N VAL A 68 -4.12 -6.95 -3.93
CA VAL A 68 -5.46 -6.32 -3.83
C VAL A 68 -5.61 -5.55 -2.52
N MET A 69 -5.21 -6.13 -1.40
CA MET A 69 -5.31 -5.49 -0.09
C MET A 69 -4.38 -4.28 0.01
N ALA A 70 -3.13 -4.39 -0.44
CA ALA A 70 -2.16 -3.29 -0.44
C ALA A 70 -2.69 -2.06 -1.21
N ARG A 71 -3.25 -2.28 -2.41
CA ARG A 71 -3.90 -1.22 -3.19
C ARG A 71 -5.02 -0.54 -2.39
N ARG A 72 -5.96 -1.33 -1.85
CA ARG A 72 -7.11 -0.81 -1.10
C ARG A 72 -6.67 -0.02 0.14
N THR A 73 -5.76 -0.60 0.91
CA THR A 73 -5.24 0.00 2.14
C THR A 73 -4.53 1.32 1.85
N LEU A 74 -3.64 1.38 0.85
CA LEU A 74 -2.96 2.63 0.51
C LEU A 74 -3.96 3.72 0.08
N THR A 75 -4.93 3.38 -0.76
CA THR A 75 -5.99 4.34 -1.15
C THR A 75 -6.75 4.85 0.06
N TRP A 76 -7.22 3.97 0.95
CA TRP A 76 -7.97 4.37 2.14
C TRP A 76 -7.14 5.22 3.11
N THR A 77 -5.90 4.81 3.39
CA THR A 77 -5.00 5.55 4.26
C THR A 77 -4.74 6.95 3.72
N TRP A 78 -4.54 7.09 2.41
CA TRP A 78 -4.27 8.39 1.80
C TRP A 78 -5.50 9.30 1.77
N GLU A 79 -6.68 8.77 1.47
CA GLU A 79 -7.92 9.54 1.56
C GLU A 79 -8.22 9.97 3.00
N ALA A 80 -7.97 9.10 3.98
CA ALA A 80 -8.11 9.45 5.40
C ALA A 80 -7.14 10.55 5.82
N TYR A 81 -5.86 10.48 5.42
CA TYR A 81 -4.87 11.52 5.65
C TYR A 81 -5.32 12.88 5.11
N ARG A 82 -5.80 12.92 3.87
CA ARG A 82 -6.29 14.14 3.22
C ARG A 82 -7.59 14.67 3.83
N GLY A 83 -8.46 13.77 4.30
CA GLY A 83 -9.68 14.12 5.00
C GLY A 83 -9.43 14.73 6.38
N ALA A 84 -8.43 14.24 7.11
CA ALA A 84 -8.03 14.77 8.41
C ALA A 84 -7.50 16.21 8.33
N GLY A 85 -6.74 16.55 7.27
CA GLY A 85 -6.25 17.93 7.05
C GLY A 85 -7.37 18.96 6.81
N ARG A 86 -8.48 18.56 6.18
CA ARG A 86 -9.63 19.44 5.97
C ARG A 86 -10.44 19.73 7.24
N ALA A 87 -10.46 18.79 8.18
CA ALA A 87 -11.15 18.98 9.46
C ALA A 87 -10.46 20.02 10.35
N THR A 88 -9.14 20.18 10.22
CA THR A 88 -8.35 21.14 11.00
C THR A 88 -8.36 22.56 10.45
N GLU A 89 -8.59 22.76 9.14
CA GLU A 89 -8.65 24.10 8.52
C GLU A 89 -10.04 24.76 8.63
N GLY A 90 -11.11 23.99 8.80
CA GLY A 90 -12.49 24.50 8.91
C GLY A 90 -12.94 24.89 10.33
N ALA A 91 -12.05 24.80 11.32
CA ALA A 91 -12.34 25.06 12.74
C ALA A 91 -11.68 26.35 13.29
N ALA A 92 -11.18 27.23 12.41
CA ALA A 92 -10.54 28.49 12.75
C ALA A 92 -11.39 29.71 12.36
#